data_AF-A0A960QJG2-F1
#
_entry.id   AF-A0A960QJG2-F1
#
_cell.length_a   1.000
_cell.length_b   1.000
_cell.length_c   1.000
_cell.angle_alpha   90.00
_cell.angle_beta   90.00
_cell.angle_gamma   90.00
#
_symmetry.space_group_name_H-M   'P 1'
#
loop_
_entity.id
_entity.type
_entity.pdbx_description
1 polymer ?
#
loop_
_entity_poly.entity_id
_entity_poly.type
_entity_poly.pdbx_seq_one_letter_code
_entity_poly.pdbx_strand_id
1 'polypeptide(L)'
;MKSPTPATLFLLAISLFLSSCGDRDSSTEGDGTTIVSPPPPAQAAPTNAVTLPPTGQITTSASTPSSPSTRQLTPEEQSRVINQMMTQMADRQAKALNNASVKVNGAWYYDGYSTLSPNPASEIPARMVAIDLTVQGHTPDFDPDDIEIVDGLTMVSYASDPHITFLKGTEEIIEKPQEIPMAPHATRMLLIYAFPKSSPKFTLVYWGQKLLKTPMTFEASGWGLPFPEKAE
;
A
#
# COMPACT_ATOMS: atom_id res chain seq x y z
N MET A 1 34.72 48.57 -2.25
CA MET A 1 34.24 47.30 -2.85
C MET A 1 32.90 46.99 -2.21
N LYS A 2 31.79 47.10 -2.96
CA LYS A 2 30.43 46.84 -2.48
C LYS A 2 30.12 45.35 -2.67
N SER A 3 29.85 44.66 -1.58
CA SER A 3 29.35 43.28 -1.55
C SER A 3 27.89 43.23 -2.01
N PRO A 4 27.48 42.29 -2.88
CA PRO A 4 26.09 42.14 -3.28
C PRO A 4 25.29 41.36 -2.22
N THR A 5 24.06 41.81 -2.00
CA THR A 5 23.03 41.25 -1.14
C THR A 5 22.50 39.91 -1.70
N PRO A 6 22.20 38.89 -0.88
CA PRO A 6 21.58 37.67 -1.38
C PRO A 6 20.08 37.90 -1.68
N ALA A 7 19.66 37.42 -2.86
CA ALA A 7 18.27 37.42 -3.31
C ALA A 7 17.47 36.34 -2.57
N THR A 8 16.40 36.75 -1.90
CA THR A 8 15.38 35.88 -1.30
C THR A 8 14.59 35.19 -2.40
N LEU A 9 14.76 33.87 -2.54
CA LEU A 9 13.99 33.05 -3.46
C LEU A 9 12.67 32.64 -2.77
N PHE A 10 11.56 33.19 -3.25
CA PHE A 10 10.20 32.80 -2.86
C PHE A 10 9.87 31.45 -3.52
N LEU A 11 9.64 30.40 -2.72
CA LEU A 11 9.04 29.15 -3.19
C LEU A 11 7.52 29.30 -3.19
N LEU A 12 6.94 29.44 -4.38
CA LEU A 12 5.51 29.35 -4.61
C LEU A 12 5.15 27.86 -4.78
N ALA A 13 4.54 27.25 -3.76
CA ALA A 13 3.94 25.92 -3.89
C ALA A 13 2.63 26.06 -4.68
N ILE A 14 2.68 25.70 -5.97
CA ILE A 14 1.47 25.59 -6.80
C ILE A 14 0.89 24.20 -6.56
N SER A 15 -0.10 24.11 -5.68
CA SER A 15 -1.05 23.00 -5.66
C SER A 15 -2.14 23.29 -6.69
N LEU A 16 -1.99 22.77 -7.91
CA LEU A 16 -3.06 22.64 -8.88
C LEU A 16 -3.26 21.17 -9.20
N PHE A 17 -4.33 20.57 -8.65
CA PHE A 17 -5.20 19.73 -9.45
C PHE A 17 -6.64 20.08 -9.08
N LEU A 18 -7.23 20.86 -9.99
CA LEU A 18 -8.63 21.23 -10.03
C LEU A 18 -9.48 20.00 -10.36
N SER A 19 -10.57 19.84 -9.61
CA SER A 19 -11.77 19.17 -10.08
C SER A 19 -12.22 19.79 -11.41
N SER A 20 -12.33 18.96 -12.45
CA SER A 20 -13.00 19.32 -13.69
C SER A 20 -14.38 18.66 -13.71
N CYS A 21 -15.39 19.40 -13.24
CA CYS A 21 -16.75 19.24 -13.75
C CYS A 21 -16.78 19.85 -15.16
N GLY A 22 -17.25 19.10 -16.15
CA GLY A 22 -17.38 19.57 -17.51
C GLY A 22 -18.25 18.64 -18.34
N ASP A 23 -19.51 19.06 -18.49
CA ASP A 23 -20.53 18.52 -19.38
C ASP A 23 -20.00 18.22 -20.78
N ARG A 24 -20.42 17.09 -21.34
CA ARG A 24 -20.38 16.86 -22.78
C ARG A 24 -21.60 16.06 -23.22
N ASP A 25 -22.53 16.79 -23.80
CA ASP A 25 -23.68 16.28 -24.52
C ASP A 25 -23.29 15.77 -25.93
N SER A 26 -23.95 14.67 -26.28
CA SER A 26 -24.42 14.26 -27.61
C SER A 26 -23.47 13.60 -28.64
N SER A 27 -23.81 12.32 -28.84
CA SER A 27 -24.01 11.60 -30.11
C SER A 27 -22.81 11.21 -30.97
N THR A 28 -22.42 9.93 -30.87
CA THR A 28 -22.33 9.05 -32.05
C THR A 28 -22.56 7.60 -31.63
N GLU A 29 -23.41 6.91 -32.38
CA GLU A 29 -23.79 5.51 -32.23
C GLU A 29 -22.58 4.57 -32.27
N GLY A 30 -22.54 3.62 -31.32
CA GLY A 30 -21.50 2.61 -31.22
C GLY A 30 -22.09 1.35 -30.58
N ASP A 31 -22.06 0.29 -31.38
CA ASP A 31 -22.71 -1.01 -31.24
C ASP A 31 -22.67 -1.63 -29.82
N GLY A 32 -23.85 -2.06 -29.37
CA GLY A 32 -24.06 -2.64 -28.07
C GLY A 32 -23.62 -4.09 -28.03
N THR A 33 -22.65 -4.40 -27.17
CA THR A 33 -22.51 -5.76 -26.62
C THR A 33 -22.16 -5.64 -25.14
N THR A 34 -23.20 -5.48 -24.32
CA THR A 34 -23.11 -5.59 -22.86
C THR A 34 -22.85 -7.05 -22.51
N ILE A 35 -21.60 -7.40 -22.20
CA ILE A 35 -21.29 -8.66 -21.54
C ILE A 35 -21.67 -8.50 -20.06
N VAL A 36 -22.88 -8.93 -19.73
CA VAL A 36 -23.33 -9.13 -18.36
C VAL A 36 -22.62 -10.37 -17.83
N SER A 37 -21.63 -10.18 -16.96
CA SER A 37 -21.05 -11.28 -16.20
C SER A 37 -22.13 -11.86 -15.26
N PRO A 38 -22.38 -13.18 -15.29
CA PRO A 38 -23.29 -13.81 -14.36
C PRO A 38 -22.72 -13.71 -12.93
N PRO A 39 -23.59 -13.60 -11.90
CA PRO A 39 -23.16 -13.67 -10.52
C PRO A 39 -22.49 -15.02 -10.23
N PRO A 40 -21.48 -15.05 -9.35
CA PRO A 40 -20.82 -16.29 -8.97
C PRO A 40 -21.83 -17.27 -8.36
N PRO A 41 -21.72 -18.59 -8.66
CA PRO A 41 -22.60 -19.58 -8.06
C PRO A 41 -22.42 -19.60 -6.53
N ALA A 42 -23.55 -19.73 -5.83
CA ALA A 42 -23.56 -19.89 -4.38
C ALA A 42 -22.70 -21.09 -3.96
N GLN A 43 -21.66 -20.83 -3.17
CA GLN A 43 -20.90 -21.88 -2.50
C GLN A 43 -21.82 -22.58 -1.51
N ALA A 44 -22.07 -23.87 -1.75
CA ALA A 44 -22.73 -24.74 -0.80
C ALA A 44 -21.84 -24.89 0.45
N ALA A 45 -22.41 -24.62 1.62
CA ALA A 45 -21.77 -24.87 2.90
C ALA A 45 -21.53 -26.39 3.08
N PRO A 46 -20.39 -26.81 3.66
CA PRO A 46 -20.16 -28.21 4.00
C PRO A 46 -21.07 -28.63 5.16
N THR A 47 -22.01 -29.55 4.89
CA THR A 47 -22.78 -30.28 5.88
C THR A 47 -21.91 -31.37 6.51
N ASN A 48 -21.15 -30.99 7.55
CA ASN A 48 -20.57 -31.97 8.46
C ASN A 48 -21.61 -32.35 9.52
N ALA A 49 -22.30 -33.46 9.28
CA ALA A 49 -23.12 -34.13 10.27
C ALA A 49 -22.21 -34.78 11.33
N VAL A 50 -22.10 -34.14 12.50
CA VAL A 50 -21.53 -34.76 13.70
C VAL A 50 -22.68 -35.33 14.52
N THR A 51 -22.76 -36.66 14.58
CA THR A 51 -23.65 -37.40 15.46
C THR A 51 -23.12 -37.35 16.89
N LEU A 52 -23.91 -36.80 17.83
CA LEU A 52 -23.66 -36.91 19.27
C LEU A 52 -24.61 -37.96 19.90
N PRO A 53 -24.17 -38.70 20.92
CA PRO A 53 -24.96 -39.74 21.58
C PRO A 53 -26.06 -39.17 22.50
N PRO A 54 -27.08 -39.98 22.86
CA PRO A 54 -28.24 -39.50 23.57
C PRO A 54 -28.13 -39.62 25.11
N THR A 55 -28.89 -38.74 25.77
CA THR A 55 -29.51 -38.91 27.09
C THR A 55 -28.68 -38.60 28.34
N GLY A 56 -28.97 -37.42 28.90
CA GLY A 56 -28.85 -37.11 30.33
C GLY A 56 -29.79 -35.95 30.66
N GLN A 57 -30.97 -36.25 31.19
CA GLN A 57 -31.91 -35.24 31.70
C GLN A 57 -31.30 -34.52 32.90
N ILE A 58 -31.05 -33.22 32.74
CA ILE A 58 -30.92 -32.29 33.87
C ILE A 58 -31.95 -31.19 33.66
N THR A 59 -33.06 -31.29 34.40
CA THR A 59 -34.02 -30.22 34.58
C THR A 59 -33.39 -29.12 35.44
N THR A 60 -32.83 -28.12 34.77
CA THR A 60 -32.60 -26.80 35.37
C THR A 60 -33.40 -25.78 34.57
N SER A 61 -34.42 -25.22 35.21
CA SER A 61 -35.14 -24.03 34.76
C SER A 61 -34.15 -22.86 34.66
N ALA A 62 -33.48 -22.75 33.52
CA ALA A 62 -32.69 -21.59 33.16
C ALA A 62 -33.61 -20.62 32.43
N SER A 63 -33.86 -19.48 33.07
CA SER A 63 -34.46 -18.31 32.44
C SER A 63 -33.71 -18.01 31.15
N THR A 64 -34.36 -18.20 30.01
CA THR A 64 -33.83 -17.80 28.70
C THR A 64 -33.44 -16.32 28.79
N PRO A 65 -32.17 -15.94 28.62
CA PRO A 65 -31.84 -14.53 28.45
C PRO A 65 -32.54 -14.10 27.16
N SER A 66 -33.50 -13.20 27.31
CA SER A 66 -34.15 -12.51 26.20
C SER A 66 -33.06 -12.01 25.26
N SER A 67 -33.10 -12.48 24.01
CA SER A 67 -32.19 -12.06 22.95
C SER A 67 -32.06 -10.54 22.99
N PRO A 68 -30.85 -9.97 23.08
CA PRO A 68 -30.68 -8.54 23.07
C PRO A 68 -31.30 -8.03 21.78
N SER A 69 -32.37 -7.23 21.91
CA SER A 69 -33.04 -6.63 20.76
C SER A 69 -32.01 -5.75 20.08
N THR A 70 -31.55 -6.16 18.90
CA THR A 70 -30.57 -5.42 18.10
C THR A 70 -31.27 -4.14 17.63
N ARG A 71 -31.19 -3.08 18.44
CA ARG A 71 -31.70 -1.76 18.07
C ARG A 71 -31.06 -1.37 16.73
N GLN A 72 -31.89 -1.12 15.72
CA GLN A 72 -31.43 -0.53 14.47
C GLN A 72 -30.98 0.91 14.75
N LEU A 73 -29.76 1.25 14.31
CA LEU A 73 -29.20 2.59 14.41
C LEU A 73 -29.92 3.51 13.41
N THR A 74 -30.11 4.78 13.77
CA THR A 74 -30.54 5.78 12.76
C THR A 74 -29.41 6.02 11.74
N PRO A 75 -29.70 6.56 10.55
CA PRO A 75 -28.66 6.89 9.57
C PRO A 75 -27.55 7.79 10.12
N GLU A 76 -27.88 8.73 11.01
CA GLU A 76 -26.93 9.62 11.66
C GLU A 76 -26.07 8.88 12.69
N GLU A 77 -26.68 7.99 13.49
CA GLU A 77 -25.95 7.12 14.43
C GLU A 77 -25.00 6.19 13.67
N GLN A 78 -25.47 5.58 12.56
CA GLN A 78 -24.67 4.74 11.69
C GLN A 78 -23.49 5.51 11.08
N SER A 79 -23.72 6.72 10.58
CA SER A 79 -22.66 7.56 10.01
C SER A 79 -21.59 7.92 11.04
N ARG A 80 -21.98 8.22 12.29
CA ARG A 80 -21.04 8.49 13.38
C ARG A 80 -20.19 7.27 13.71
N VAL A 81 -20.82 6.09 13.80
CA VAL A 81 -20.10 4.83 14.06
C VAL A 81 -19.11 4.55 12.94
N ILE A 82 -19.51 4.67 11.68
CA ILE A 82 -18.63 4.48 10.52
C ILE A 82 -17.46 5.46 10.57
N ASN A 83 -17.70 6.75 10.78
CA ASN A 83 -16.63 7.75 10.84
C ASN A 83 -15.64 7.48 11.98
N GLN A 84 -16.13 7.04 13.15
CA GLN A 84 -15.27 6.64 14.26
C GLN A 84 -14.42 5.42 13.91
N MET A 85 -15.02 4.40 13.29
CA MET A 85 -14.29 3.21 12.85
C MET A 85 -13.23 3.54 11.80
N MET A 86 -13.56 4.37 10.80
CA MET A 86 -12.61 4.81 9.77
C MET A 86 -11.45 5.60 10.37
N THR A 87 -11.73 6.50 11.32
CA THR A 87 -10.69 7.26 12.03
C THR A 87 -9.77 6.33 12.81
N GLN A 88 -10.33 5.34 13.52
CA GLN A 88 -9.54 4.35 14.26
C GLN A 88 -8.71 3.44 13.35
N MET A 89 -9.21 3.10 12.16
CA MET A 89 -8.46 2.34 11.16
C MET A 89 -7.29 3.15 10.61
N ALA A 90 -7.53 4.38 10.17
CA ALA A 90 -6.47 5.28 9.70
C ALA A 90 -5.40 5.50 10.78
N ASP A 91 -5.82 5.71 12.03
CA ASP A 91 -4.91 5.83 13.17
C ASP A 91 -4.06 4.58 13.40
N ARG A 92 -4.60 3.38 13.18
CA ARG A 92 -3.85 2.13 13.33
C ARG A 92 -2.83 1.94 12.22
N GLN A 93 -3.23 2.18 10.97
CA GLN A 93 -2.33 2.11 9.81
C GLN A 93 -1.20 3.13 9.93
N ALA A 94 -1.51 4.39 10.22
CA ALA A 94 -0.49 5.43 10.40
C ALA A 94 0.50 5.12 11.54
N LYS A 95 0.07 4.39 12.57
CA LYS A 95 0.91 4.00 13.72
C LYS A 95 1.59 2.64 13.53
N ALA A 96 1.40 1.96 12.39
CA ALA A 96 1.88 0.61 12.17
C ALA A 96 3.42 0.49 12.25
N LEU A 97 4.14 1.59 12.03
CA LEU A 97 5.60 1.67 12.10
C LEU A 97 6.14 2.49 13.29
N ASN A 98 5.31 2.93 14.23
CA ASN A 98 5.75 3.81 15.34
C ASN A 98 6.91 3.23 16.18
N ASN A 99 6.92 1.91 16.37
CA ASN A 99 7.96 1.20 17.12
C ASN A 99 8.83 0.32 16.21
N ALA A 100 8.65 0.42 14.90
CA ALA A 100 9.38 -0.40 13.95
C ALA A 100 10.77 0.19 13.70
N SER A 101 11.73 -0.68 13.38
CA SER A 101 13.01 -0.28 12.81
C SER A 101 12.99 -0.53 11.31
N VAL A 102 13.39 0.47 10.55
CA VAL A 102 13.53 0.40 9.09
C VAL A 102 15.01 0.46 8.73
N LYS A 103 15.46 -0.49 7.90
CA LYS A 103 16.83 -0.56 7.38
C LYS A 103 16.79 -0.68 5.87
N VAL A 104 17.46 0.23 5.17
CA VAL A 104 17.75 0.08 3.74
C VAL A 104 19.04 -0.73 3.61
N ASN A 105 18.96 -1.91 3.00
CA ASN A 105 20.11 -2.77 2.73
C ASN A 105 20.86 -2.35 1.46
N GLY A 106 20.16 -1.74 0.51
CA GLY A 106 20.73 -1.18 -0.71
C GLY A 106 19.67 -0.41 -1.51
N ALA A 107 20.11 0.48 -2.38
CA ALA A 107 19.23 1.18 -3.32
C ALA A 107 20.00 1.50 -4.60
N TRP A 108 19.46 1.16 -5.77
CA TRP A 108 20.16 1.28 -7.05
C TRP A 108 19.24 1.66 -8.20
N TYR A 109 19.83 2.09 -9.32
CA TYR A 109 19.13 2.17 -10.60
C TYR A 109 18.80 0.77 -11.10
N TYR A 110 17.54 0.56 -11.48
CA TYR A 110 16.99 -0.77 -11.71
C TYR A 110 16.69 -1.01 -13.19
N ASP A 111 17.08 -2.18 -13.68
CA ASP A 111 16.87 -2.65 -15.06
C ASP A 111 16.29 -4.07 -15.14
N GLY A 112 15.99 -4.69 -13.99
CA GLY A 112 15.35 -6.00 -13.91
C GLY A 112 13.85 -5.98 -14.25
N TYR A 113 13.19 -7.13 -14.07
CA TYR A 113 11.74 -7.23 -14.31
C TYR A 113 10.94 -6.33 -13.37
N SER A 114 9.94 -5.64 -13.92
CA SER A 114 8.93 -4.93 -13.12
C SER A 114 7.58 -4.90 -13.83
N THR A 115 6.50 -4.86 -13.05
CA THR A 115 5.15 -4.55 -13.56
C THR A 115 4.98 -3.07 -13.89
N LEU A 116 5.89 -2.22 -13.40
CA LEU A 116 5.95 -0.80 -13.70
C LEU A 116 6.85 -0.53 -14.91
N SER A 117 6.42 0.41 -15.76
CA SER A 117 7.21 0.90 -16.89
C SER A 117 7.05 2.42 -16.99
N PRO A 118 8.12 3.22 -16.81
CA PRO A 118 8.02 4.66 -16.91
C PRO A 118 7.59 5.07 -18.31
N ASN A 119 6.56 5.91 -18.42
CA ASN A 119 6.12 6.42 -19.70
C ASN A 119 7.22 7.29 -20.35
N PRO A 120 7.79 6.89 -21.50
CA PRO A 120 8.86 7.66 -22.14
C PRO A 120 8.37 9.03 -22.68
N ALA A 121 7.06 9.22 -22.83
CA ALA A 121 6.46 10.48 -23.25
C ALA A 121 6.11 11.43 -22.08
N SER A 122 6.38 11.04 -20.84
CA SER A 122 6.19 11.91 -19.67
C SER A 122 7.07 13.17 -19.76
N GLU A 123 6.53 14.33 -19.39
CA GLU A 123 7.28 15.60 -19.30
C GLU A 123 8.42 15.53 -18.28
N ILE A 124 8.29 14.68 -17.27
CA ILE A 124 9.33 14.38 -16.29
C ILE A 124 9.93 13.01 -16.65
N PRO A 125 11.15 12.96 -17.21
CA PRO A 125 11.81 11.71 -17.51
C PRO A 125 12.06 10.91 -16.23
N ALA A 126 11.50 9.72 -16.16
CA ALA A 126 11.68 8.80 -15.04
C ALA A 126 12.58 7.62 -15.43
N ARG A 127 13.19 7.01 -14.42
CA ARG A 127 13.94 5.76 -14.48
C ARG A 127 13.35 4.79 -13.45
N MET A 128 13.61 3.51 -13.62
CA MET A 128 13.31 2.55 -12.56
C MET A 128 14.41 2.60 -11.50
N VAL A 129 14.01 2.49 -10.24
CA VAL A 129 14.90 2.33 -9.08
C VAL A 129 14.38 1.22 -8.19
N ALA A 130 15.29 0.54 -7.50
CA ALA A 130 14.94 -0.49 -6.53
C ALA A 130 15.54 -0.17 -5.16
N ILE A 131 14.79 -0.48 -4.12
CA ILE A 131 15.17 -0.28 -2.72
C ILE A 131 14.96 -1.59 -1.99
N ASP A 132 16.05 -2.17 -1.50
CA ASP A 132 16.01 -3.33 -0.61
C ASP A 132 15.82 -2.85 0.83
N LEU A 133 14.65 -3.15 1.38
CA LEU A 133 14.20 -2.66 2.66
C LEU A 133 13.94 -3.82 3.62
N THR A 134 14.35 -3.67 4.88
CA THR A 134 13.92 -4.52 5.99
C THR A 134 13.16 -3.69 7.01
N VAL A 135 11.95 -4.12 7.33
CA VAL A 135 11.10 -3.54 8.36
C VAL A 135 10.93 -4.58 9.47
N GLN A 136 11.24 -4.22 10.72
CA GLN A 136 11.11 -5.09 11.88
C GLN A 136 10.30 -4.40 12.97
N GLY A 137 9.45 -5.14 13.69
CA GLY A 137 8.64 -4.57 14.77
C GLY A 137 7.41 -3.80 14.28
N HIS A 138 6.99 -4.02 13.04
CA HIS A 138 5.74 -3.48 12.50
C HIS A 138 4.52 -4.18 13.11
N THR A 139 3.35 -3.54 13.06
CA THR A 139 2.08 -4.16 13.47
C THR A 139 1.44 -4.94 12.32
N PRO A 140 0.35 -5.70 12.56
CA PRO A 140 -0.45 -6.31 11.49
C PRO A 140 -1.15 -5.30 10.57
N ASP A 141 -1.25 -4.03 10.96
CA ASP A 141 -1.86 -2.96 10.16
C ASP A 141 -0.84 -2.31 9.19
N PHE A 142 0.40 -2.82 9.14
CA PHE A 142 1.43 -2.34 8.22
C PHE A 142 1.15 -2.84 6.80
N ASP A 143 1.02 -1.90 5.88
CA ASP A 143 0.86 -2.13 4.46
C ASP A 143 2.09 -1.62 3.69
N PRO A 144 2.91 -2.48 3.07
CA PRO A 144 4.09 -2.02 2.34
C PRO A 144 3.79 -1.13 1.13
N ASP A 145 2.57 -1.19 0.55
CA ASP A 145 2.18 -0.34 -0.58
C ASP A 145 2.11 1.16 -0.21
N ASP A 146 1.90 1.46 1.07
CA ASP A 146 1.86 2.81 1.63
C ASP A 146 3.27 3.41 1.86
N ILE A 147 4.35 2.70 1.52
CA ILE A 147 5.71 3.27 1.55
C ILE A 147 5.90 4.13 0.31
N GLU A 148 6.01 5.45 0.52
CA GLU A 148 6.24 6.43 -0.52
C GLU A 148 7.72 6.68 -0.76
N ILE A 149 8.10 6.79 -2.04
CA ILE A 149 9.40 7.33 -2.44
C ILE A 149 9.30 8.83 -2.70
N VAL A 150 10.18 9.59 -2.05
CA VAL A 150 10.16 11.04 -2.04
C VAL A 150 11.54 11.58 -2.45
N ASP A 151 11.58 12.68 -3.20
CA ASP A 151 12.84 13.36 -3.50
C ASP A 151 13.53 13.86 -2.23
N GLY A 152 14.80 13.49 -2.09
CA GLY A 152 15.58 13.75 -0.89
C GLY A 152 15.88 15.22 -0.61
N LEU A 153 15.66 16.12 -1.56
CA LEU A 153 15.88 17.56 -1.45
C LEU A 153 14.57 18.33 -1.39
N THR A 154 13.68 18.13 -2.36
CA THR A 154 12.44 18.90 -2.52
C THR A 154 11.30 18.38 -1.67
N MET A 155 11.41 17.14 -1.16
CA MET A 155 10.35 16.44 -0.43
C MET A 155 9.08 16.21 -1.27
N VAL A 156 9.16 16.29 -2.60
CA VAL A 156 8.06 15.93 -3.51
C VAL A 156 7.93 14.41 -3.56
N SER A 157 6.72 13.91 -3.31
CA SER A 157 6.39 12.49 -3.45
C SER A 157 6.22 12.12 -4.93
N TYR A 158 6.80 11.00 -5.35
CA TYR A 158 6.80 10.56 -6.75
C TYR A 158 6.06 9.25 -6.99
N ALA A 159 5.69 8.51 -5.95
CA ALA A 159 4.83 7.34 -6.02
C ALA A 159 4.52 6.80 -4.62
N SER A 160 3.24 6.51 -4.37
CA SER A 160 2.79 5.35 -3.59
C SER A 160 2.70 4.14 -4.53
N ASP A 161 2.51 2.92 -4.01
CA ASP A 161 2.29 1.70 -4.84
C ASP A 161 3.53 1.22 -5.63
N PRO A 162 4.64 0.87 -4.96
CA PRO A 162 5.76 0.20 -5.61
C PRO A 162 5.33 -1.15 -6.21
N HIS A 163 6.10 -1.63 -7.18
CA HIS A 163 6.14 -3.08 -7.39
C HIS A 163 6.90 -3.71 -6.22
N ILE A 164 6.18 -4.45 -5.39
CA ILE A 164 6.72 -5.12 -4.20
C ILE A 164 7.09 -6.56 -4.52
N THR A 165 8.26 -7.00 -4.05
CA THR A 165 8.61 -8.41 -3.97
C THR A 165 9.17 -8.73 -2.60
N PHE A 166 8.64 -9.76 -1.93
CA PHE A 166 9.13 -10.18 -0.62
C PHE A 166 10.37 -11.07 -0.76
N LEU A 167 11.32 -10.89 0.15
CA LEU A 167 12.62 -11.55 0.10
C LEU A 167 12.87 -12.38 1.36
N LYS A 168 13.53 -13.52 1.17
CA LYS A 168 14.12 -14.33 2.23
C LYS A 168 15.64 -14.23 2.10
N GLY A 169 16.33 -13.81 3.16
CA GLY A 169 17.78 -13.61 3.05
C GLY A 169 18.15 -12.56 1.99
N THR A 170 19.24 -12.76 1.25
CA THR A 170 19.73 -11.85 0.20
C THR A 170 19.39 -12.44 -1.16
N GLU A 171 18.66 -11.68 -1.99
CA GLU A 171 18.34 -12.01 -3.40
C GLU A 171 17.50 -13.28 -3.63
N GLU A 172 16.94 -13.91 -2.58
CA GLU A 172 15.99 -15.02 -2.71
C GLU A 172 14.56 -14.50 -2.54
N ILE A 173 13.72 -14.72 -3.56
CA ILE A 173 12.32 -14.28 -3.62
C ILE A 173 11.44 -15.25 -2.83
N ILE A 174 10.47 -14.70 -2.09
CA ILE A 174 9.39 -15.47 -1.49
C ILE A 174 8.25 -15.57 -2.50
N GLU A 175 8.03 -16.77 -3.06
CA GLU A 175 6.95 -17.01 -4.03
C GLU A 175 5.59 -17.27 -3.37
N LYS A 176 5.59 -17.81 -2.15
CA LYS A 176 4.37 -18.23 -1.45
C LYS A 176 3.99 -17.21 -0.38
N PRO A 177 2.76 -16.66 -0.40
CA PRO A 177 2.33 -15.68 0.60
C PRO A 177 2.43 -16.16 2.05
N GLN A 178 2.30 -17.48 2.29
CA GLN A 178 2.38 -18.06 3.64
C GLN A 178 3.80 -18.04 4.23
N GLU A 179 4.82 -17.82 3.41
CA GLU A 179 6.21 -17.73 3.84
C GLU A 179 6.61 -16.30 4.22
N ILE A 180 5.76 -15.31 3.94
CA ILE A 180 5.99 -13.91 4.36
C ILE A 180 5.93 -13.85 5.90
N PRO A 181 6.97 -13.34 6.58
CA PRO A 181 6.96 -13.20 8.02
C PRO A 181 5.80 -12.34 8.51
N MET A 182 5.04 -12.83 9.49
CA MET A 182 3.98 -12.05 10.13
C MET A 182 4.56 -11.04 11.13
N ALA A 183 3.85 -9.94 11.35
CA ALA A 183 4.16 -9.01 12.44
C ALA A 183 4.31 -9.75 13.79
N PRO A 184 5.29 -9.38 14.64
CA PRO A 184 6.24 -8.27 14.50
C PRO A 184 7.60 -8.69 13.90
N HIS A 185 7.67 -9.85 13.25
CA HIS A 185 8.91 -10.36 12.68
C HIS A 185 9.44 -9.45 11.57
N ALA A 186 10.74 -9.57 11.27
CA ALA A 186 11.35 -8.77 10.23
C ALA A 186 10.86 -9.22 8.84
N THR A 187 10.34 -8.27 8.07
CA THR A 187 9.94 -8.47 6.67
C THR A 187 10.94 -7.74 5.78
N ARG A 188 11.61 -8.49 4.89
CA ARG A 188 12.48 -7.93 3.86
C ARG A 188 11.75 -7.91 2.52
N MET A 189 11.90 -6.81 1.79
CA MET A 189 11.19 -6.57 0.54
C MET A 189 12.08 -5.77 -0.41
N LEU A 190 11.91 -6.02 -1.70
CA LEU A 190 12.38 -5.16 -2.77
C LEU A 190 11.22 -4.26 -3.20
N LEU A 191 11.40 -2.95 -3.08
CA LEU A 191 10.44 -1.95 -3.53
C LEU A 191 10.97 -1.30 -4.81
N ILE A 192 10.23 -1.48 -5.91
CA ILE A 192 10.61 -0.96 -7.22
C ILE A 192 9.69 0.21 -7.59
N TYR A 193 10.28 1.35 -7.94
CA TYR A 193 9.56 2.57 -8.29
C TYR A 193 10.00 3.15 -9.63
N ALA A 194 9.11 3.91 -10.27
CA ALA A 194 9.50 4.90 -11.26
C ALA A 194 9.89 6.21 -10.54
N PHE A 195 11.08 6.74 -10.81
CA PHE A 195 11.62 7.90 -10.09
C PHE A 195 12.31 8.90 -11.05
N PRO A 196 12.24 10.22 -10.83
CA PRO A 196 12.78 11.21 -11.77
C PRO A 196 14.29 11.08 -12.00
N LYS A 197 14.72 11.13 -13.27
CA LYS A 197 16.14 11.10 -13.68
C LYS A 197 16.97 12.23 -13.08
N SER A 198 16.36 13.39 -12.83
CA SER A 198 16.99 14.57 -12.23
C SER A 198 17.28 14.44 -10.74
N SER A 199 16.68 13.46 -10.05
CA SER A 199 16.74 13.33 -8.60
C SER A 199 17.74 12.25 -8.19
N PRO A 200 18.94 12.61 -7.68
CA PRO A 200 19.98 11.64 -7.33
C PRO A 200 19.79 11.04 -5.92
N LYS A 201 18.91 11.63 -5.12
CA LYS A 201 18.68 11.27 -3.72
C LYS A 201 17.20 11.05 -3.46
N PHE A 202 16.91 10.15 -2.52
CA PHE A 202 15.56 9.87 -2.07
C PHE A 202 15.48 9.81 -0.55
N THR A 203 14.28 9.95 -0.02
CA THR A 203 13.90 9.47 1.30
C THR A 203 12.67 8.58 1.17
N LEU A 204 12.40 7.77 2.19
CA LEU A 204 11.15 7.04 2.30
C LEU A 204 10.25 7.67 3.35
N VAL A 205 8.95 7.65 3.07
CA VAL A 205 7.89 8.14 3.96
C VAL A 205 6.81 7.07 4.07
N TYR A 206 6.18 6.95 5.23
CA TYR A 206 5.03 6.09 5.48
C TYR A 206 3.99 6.91 6.25
N TRP A 207 2.82 7.15 5.67
CA TRP A 207 1.78 7.98 6.32
C TRP A 207 2.30 9.34 6.86
N GLY A 208 3.16 10.00 6.06
CA GLY A 208 3.80 11.28 6.44
C GLY A 208 4.99 11.17 7.40
N GLN A 209 5.27 9.99 7.97
CA GLN A 209 6.43 9.74 8.80
C GLN A 209 7.67 9.42 7.95
N LYS A 210 8.75 10.19 8.12
CA LYS A 210 10.05 9.87 7.51
C LYS A 210 10.61 8.57 8.09
N LEU A 211 10.91 7.61 7.22
CA LEU A 211 11.52 6.34 7.61
C LEU A 211 13.05 6.42 7.71
N LEU A 212 13.66 7.37 6.99
CA LEU A 212 15.12 7.55 6.95
C LEU A 212 15.52 8.85 7.66
N LYS A 213 16.60 8.78 8.45
CA LYS A 213 17.15 9.96 9.14
C LYS A 213 17.76 10.97 8.17
N THR A 214 18.38 10.47 7.11
CA THR A 214 19.03 11.25 6.05
C THR A 214 18.66 10.70 4.69
N PRO A 215 18.45 11.55 3.68
CA PRO A 215 18.26 11.08 2.32
C PRO A 215 19.44 10.21 1.84
N MET A 216 19.13 9.17 1.07
CA MET A 216 20.10 8.23 0.50
C MET A 216 20.29 8.49 -0.99
N THR A 217 21.46 8.13 -1.52
CA THR A 217 21.74 8.12 -2.97
C THR A 217 21.50 6.74 -3.54
N PHE A 218 21.21 6.68 -4.84
CA PHE A 218 21.19 5.41 -5.56
C PHE A 218 22.60 5.01 -6.02
N GLU A 219 22.89 3.73 -5.89
CA GLU A 219 24.03 3.09 -6.54
C GLU A 219 23.78 2.94 -8.05
N ALA A 220 24.86 2.78 -8.82
CA ALA A 220 24.79 2.73 -10.28
C ALA A 220 24.05 1.49 -10.81
N SER A 221 24.11 0.39 -10.07
CA SER A 221 23.52 -0.91 -10.44
C SER A 221 23.39 -1.78 -9.19
N GLY A 222 22.53 -2.79 -9.27
CA GLY A 222 22.35 -3.82 -8.25
C GLY A 222 21.67 -5.03 -8.86
N TRP A 223 21.13 -5.93 -8.03
CA TRP A 223 20.45 -7.12 -8.54
C TRP A 223 19.08 -6.79 -9.15
N GLY A 224 18.62 -7.65 -10.05
CA GLY A 224 17.34 -7.51 -10.75
C GLY A 224 16.45 -8.73 -10.54
N LEU A 225 15.13 -8.52 -10.45
CA LEU A 225 14.20 -9.64 -10.49
C LEU A 225 14.30 -10.33 -11.86
N PRO A 226 14.32 -11.69 -11.90
CA PRO A 226 14.21 -12.40 -13.16
C PRO A 226 12.84 -12.14 -13.80
N PHE A 227 12.77 -12.23 -15.12
CA PHE A 227 11.49 -12.25 -15.82
C PHE A 227 10.71 -13.49 -15.34
N PRO A 228 9.42 -13.40 -15.01
CA PRO A 228 8.66 -14.56 -14.57
C PRO A 228 8.67 -15.62 -15.68
N GLU A 229 8.99 -16.85 -15.34
CA GLU A 229 8.68 -17.98 -16.22
C GLU A 229 7.18 -17.91 -16.50
N LYS A 230 6.78 -17.97 -17.78
CA LYS A 230 5.36 -17.97 -18.11
C LYS A 230 4.72 -19.09 -17.30
N ALA A 231 3.75 -18.77 -16.45
CA ALA A 231 2.89 -19.78 -15.86
C ALA A 231 2.23 -20.53 -17.03
N GLU A 232 2.67 -21.77 -17.27
CA GLU A 232 2.00 -22.71 -18.19
C GLU A 232 0.61 -23.08 -17.66
#